data_AF-A0A0W1FFA3-F1
#
_entry.id   AF-A0A0W1FFA3-F1
#
_cell.length_a   1.000
_cell.length_b   1.000
_cell.length_c   1.000
_cell.angle_alpha   90.00
_cell.angle_beta   90.00
_cell.angle_gamma   90.00
#
_symmetry.space_group_name_H-M   'P 1'
#
loop_
_entity.id
_entity.type
_entity.pdbx_description
1 polymer ?
#
loop_
_entity_poly.entity_id
_entity_poly.type
_entity_poly.pdbx_seq_one_letter_code
_entity_poly.pdbx_strand_id
1 'polypeptide(L)'
;MDKAADDNAALQAQARRETLLWGAAFVIGTFGVGILNLFVDLGSALSAALFFAAMLLLFPFVRAGERLQRVSGNGSLALLRYNRRFMVASFAYVAALMGAIWLTKIGSYSAPVYVLIAIAPSLPILLMIWTMARLLQEEQDEYLRSQHIRHALVATGFVLAAATIWGFLEQFNVVPHMPSYWVFPAWAIGLGGSQIWSKLRG
;
A
#
# COMPACT_ATOMS: atom_id res chain seq x y z
N MET A 1 22.55 -5.93 36.06
CA MET A 1 21.96 -6.52 34.84
C MET A 1 20.55 -6.90 35.28
N ASP A 2 19.45 -6.18 34.99
CA ASP A 2 19.00 -5.98 33.61
C ASP A 2 17.87 -4.93 33.41
N LYS A 3 17.67 -3.95 34.30
CA LYS A 3 16.55 -2.98 34.19
C LYS A 3 16.47 -2.28 32.82
N ALA A 4 17.61 -1.93 32.24
CA ALA A 4 17.66 -1.27 30.93
C ALA A 4 17.27 -2.20 29.76
N ALA A 5 17.52 -3.51 29.87
CA ALA A 5 17.08 -4.47 28.85
C ALA A 5 15.59 -4.77 29.00
N ASP A 6 15.08 -4.88 30.23
CA ASP A 6 13.65 -5.01 30.52
C ASP A 6 12.86 -3.80 29.98
N ASP A 7 13.37 -2.58 30.22
CA ASP A 7 12.78 -1.34 29.71
C ASP A 7 12.77 -1.33 28.16
N ASN A 8 13.85 -1.76 27.52
CA ASN A 8 13.91 -1.83 26.05
C ASN A 8 12.94 -2.89 25.48
N ALA A 9 12.86 -4.07 26.11
CA ALA A 9 11.93 -5.12 25.71
C ALA A 9 10.47 -4.66 25.84
N ALA A 10 10.13 -3.94 26.91
CA ALA A 10 8.81 -3.35 27.10
C ALA A 10 8.49 -2.31 26.01
N LEU A 11 9.44 -1.43 25.66
CA LEU A 11 9.27 -0.44 24.59
C LEU A 11 9.07 -1.10 23.23
N GLN A 12 9.82 -2.16 22.91
CA GLN A 12 9.66 -2.92 21.67
C GLN A 12 8.29 -3.60 21.59
N ALA A 13 7.85 -4.23 22.68
CA ALA A 13 6.54 -4.88 22.75
C ALA A 13 5.41 -3.86 22.54
N GLN A 14 5.51 -2.68 23.17
CA GLN A 14 4.56 -1.58 22.99
C GLN A 14 4.54 -1.10 21.54
N ALA A 15 5.70 -0.78 20.96
CA ALA A 15 5.80 -0.29 19.58
C ALA A 15 5.28 -1.32 18.55
N ARG A 16 5.51 -2.62 18.80
CA ARG A 16 4.97 -3.71 17.99
C ARG A 16 3.45 -3.77 18.07
N ARG A 17 2.89 -3.68 19.28
CA ARG A 17 1.44 -3.65 19.48
C ARG A 17 0.81 -2.44 18.79
N GLU A 18 1.39 -1.25 18.92
CA GLU A 18 0.93 -0.04 18.23
C GLU A 18 0.94 -0.22 16.70
N THR A 19 2.03 -0.78 16.15
CA THR A 19 2.14 -1.04 14.70
C THR A 19 1.06 -2.01 14.22
N LEU A 20 0.81 -3.08 14.98
CA LEU A 20 -0.23 -4.07 14.66
C LEU A 20 -1.64 -3.46 14.77
N LEU A 21 -1.90 -2.66 15.81
CA LEU A 21 -3.20 -2.00 15.99
C LEU A 21 -3.51 -1.04 14.85
N TRP A 22 -2.57 -0.14 14.51
CA TRP A 22 -2.77 0.83 13.43
C TRP A 22 -2.79 0.15 12.06
N GLY A 23 -1.96 -0.88 11.85
CA GLY A 23 -1.98 -1.66 10.62
C GLY A 23 -3.31 -2.39 10.43
N ALA A 24 -3.82 -3.05 11.47
CA ALA A 24 -5.12 -3.70 11.44
C ALA A 24 -6.26 -2.70 11.19
N ALA A 25 -6.26 -1.56 11.88
CA ALA A 25 -7.25 -0.51 11.69
C ALA A 25 -7.23 0.04 10.26
N PHE A 26 -6.04 0.27 9.69
CA PHE A 26 -5.89 0.71 8.30
C PHE A 26 -6.42 -0.32 7.29
N VAL A 27 -6.05 -1.60 7.45
CA VAL A 27 -6.49 -2.68 6.55
C VAL A 27 -8.00 -2.89 6.66
N ILE A 28 -8.53 -3.00 7.88
CA ILE A 28 -9.96 -3.16 8.12
C ILE A 28 -10.73 -1.95 7.58
N GLY A 29 -10.25 -0.72 7.79
CA GLY A 29 -10.89 0.48 7.25
C GLY A 29 -10.89 0.48 5.72
N THR A 30 -9.74 0.21 5.10
CA THR A 30 -9.56 0.33 3.64
C THR A 30 -10.35 -0.74 2.88
N PHE A 31 -10.26 -2.01 3.31
CA PHE A 31 -10.96 -3.11 2.65
C PHE A 31 -12.39 -3.28 3.17
N GLY A 32 -12.65 -2.95 4.43
CA GLY A 32 -13.97 -3.03 5.04
C GLY A 32 -14.99 -2.11 4.36
N VAL A 33 -14.60 -0.91 3.92
CA VAL A 33 -15.49 -0.03 3.13
C VAL A 33 -15.91 -0.71 1.82
N GLY A 34 -14.97 -1.36 1.13
CA GLY A 34 -15.26 -2.12 -0.08
C GLY A 34 -16.20 -3.30 0.18
N ILE A 35 -15.94 -4.08 1.22
CA ILE A 35 -16.76 -5.22 1.63
C ILE A 35 -18.17 -4.77 2.04
N LEU A 36 -18.29 -3.70 2.82
CA LEU A 36 -19.58 -3.16 3.25
C LEU A 36 -20.45 -2.73 2.05
N ASN A 37 -19.84 -2.13 1.02
CA ASN A 37 -20.55 -1.78 -0.22
C ASN A 37 -21.10 -2.99 -0.99
N LEU A 38 -20.63 -4.21 -0.71
CA LEU A 38 -21.21 -5.44 -1.31
C LEU A 38 -22.55 -5.83 -0.65
N PHE A 39 -22.79 -5.39 0.58
CA PHE A 39 -23.98 -5.76 1.35
C PHE A 39 -24.97 -4.59 1.51
N VAL A 40 -24.46 -3.36 1.56
CA VAL A 40 -25.25 -2.15 1.78
C VAL A 40 -24.79 -1.09 0.79
N ASP A 41 -25.71 -0.53 0.02
CA ASP A 41 -25.40 0.62 -0.83
C ASP A 41 -25.25 1.86 0.06
N LEU A 42 -23.99 2.19 0.38
CA LEU A 42 -23.63 3.36 1.19
C LEU A 42 -23.73 4.66 0.38
N GLY A 43 -23.88 4.59 -0.95
CA GLY A 43 -23.81 5.73 -1.85
C GLY A 43 -22.38 6.21 -2.09
N SER A 44 -22.13 6.74 -3.29
CA SER A 44 -20.77 7.03 -3.74
C SER A 44 -20.01 8.08 -2.92
N ALA A 45 -20.72 9.04 -2.29
CA ALA A 45 -20.10 10.08 -1.48
C ALA A 45 -19.65 9.56 -0.10
N LEU A 46 -20.50 8.77 0.58
CA LEU A 46 -20.18 8.22 1.90
C LEU A 46 -19.05 7.18 1.78
N SER A 47 -19.09 6.30 0.78
CA SER A 47 -18.02 5.33 0.53
C SER A 47 -16.68 6.01 0.26
N ALA A 48 -16.68 7.10 -0.51
CA ALA A 48 -15.47 7.89 -0.74
C ALA A 48 -14.96 8.56 0.54
N ALA A 49 -15.85 9.11 1.37
CA ALA A 49 -15.48 9.72 2.65
C ALA A 49 -14.90 8.70 3.64
N LEU A 50 -15.53 7.53 3.76
CA LEU A 50 -15.04 6.44 4.62
C LEU A 50 -13.70 5.90 4.13
N PHE A 51 -13.52 5.75 2.82
CA PHE A 51 -12.24 5.35 2.24
C PHE A 51 -11.15 6.39 2.52
N PHE A 52 -11.46 7.68 2.40
CA PHE A 52 -10.51 8.75 2.74
C PHE A 52 -10.16 8.73 4.23
N ALA A 53 -11.15 8.55 5.11
CA ALA A 53 -10.94 8.41 6.55
C ALA A 53 -10.07 7.19 6.89
N ALA A 54 -10.29 6.05 6.23
CA ALA A 54 -9.43 4.88 6.35
C ALA A 54 -8.01 5.18 5.87
N MET A 55 -7.86 5.95 4.79
CA MET A 55 -6.54 6.31 4.28
C MET A 55 -5.76 7.24 5.22
N LEU A 56 -6.43 8.06 6.03
CA LEU A 56 -5.77 8.83 7.08
C LEU A 56 -5.09 7.94 8.14
N LEU A 57 -5.56 6.70 8.34
CA LEU A 57 -4.94 5.72 9.23
C LEU A 57 -3.58 5.20 8.72
N LEU A 58 -3.26 5.42 7.43
CA LEU A 58 -1.93 5.13 6.89
C LEU A 58 -0.85 5.93 7.63
N PHE A 59 -1.14 7.18 8.01
CA PHE A 59 -0.19 8.04 8.70
C PHE A 59 0.25 7.52 10.08
N PRO A 60 -0.65 7.22 11.03
CA PRO A 60 -0.26 6.63 12.31
C PRO A 60 0.32 5.23 12.14
N PHE A 61 -0.13 4.44 11.15
CA PHE A 61 0.48 3.14 10.84
C PHE A 61 1.95 3.26 10.43
N VAL A 62 2.27 4.14 9.48
CA VAL A 62 3.65 4.39 9.04
C VAL A 62 4.48 4.92 10.20
N ARG A 63 3.98 5.89 10.96
CA ARG A 63 4.65 6.46 12.15
C ARG A 63 4.93 5.40 13.22
N ALA A 64 4.00 4.48 13.48
CA ALA A 64 4.18 3.39 14.44
C ALA A 64 5.24 2.39 13.94
N GLY A 65 5.24 2.06 12.64
CA GLY A 65 6.26 1.22 12.02
C GLY A 65 7.66 1.82 12.10
N GLU A 66 7.81 3.12 11.82
CA GLU A 66 9.08 3.82 11.98
C GLU A 66 9.56 3.85 13.45
N ARG A 67 8.63 4.00 14.41
CA ARG A 67 8.95 3.94 15.85
C ARG A 67 9.49 2.57 16.22
N LEU A 68 8.83 1.49 15.81
CA LEU A 68 9.28 0.13 16.08
C LEU A 68 10.70 -0.10 15.52
N GLN A 69 10.96 0.34 14.29
CA GLN A 69 12.29 0.23 13.68
C GLN A 69 13.39 0.95 14.47
N ARG A 70 13.10 2.15 15.00
CA ARG A 70 14.05 2.90 15.82
C ARG A 70 14.35 2.20 17.14
N VAL A 71 13.34 1.65 17.80
CA VAL A 71 13.50 0.96 19.11
C VAL A 71 14.17 -0.41 18.95
N SER A 72 13.92 -1.11 17.83
CA SER A 72 14.54 -2.41 17.55
C SER A 72 16.02 -2.32 17.10
N GLY A 73 16.59 -1.13 16.92
CA GLY A 73 17.99 -0.95 16.48
C GLY A 73 18.28 -1.32 15.02
N ASN A 74 17.29 -1.85 14.29
CA ASN A 74 17.40 -2.31 12.89
C ASN A 74 16.86 -1.29 11.87
N GLY A 75 16.85 -0.01 12.22
CA GLY A 75 16.26 1.05 11.41
C GLY A 75 17.15 1.48 10.25
N SER A 76 16.87 1.01 9.04
CA SER A 76 17.48 1.58 7.83
C SER A 76 16.93 2.98 7.55
N LEU A 77 17.83 3.96 7.43
CA LEU A 77 17.48 5.32 7.01
C LEU A 77 16.86 5.34 5.60
N ALA A 78 17.26 4.41 4.73
CA ALA A 78 16.67 4.25 3.40
C ALA A 78 15.19 3.84 3.50
N LEU A 79 14.87 2.94 4.42
CA LEU A 79 13.49 2.50 4.65
C LEU A 79 12.60 3.61 5.22
N LEU A 80 13.12 4.47 6.10
CA LEU A 80 12.38 5.65 6.58
C LEU A 80 12.07 6.64 5.45
N ARG A 81 13.05 6.91 4.58
CA ARG A 81 12.86 7.78 3.39
C ARG A 81 11.87 7.17 2.42
N TYR A 82 11.95 5.86 2.18
CA TYR A 82 10.99 5.11 1.38
C TYR A 82 9.57 5.24 1.94
N ASN A 83 9.36 4.94 3.22
CA ASN A 83 8.05 5.00 3.86
C ASN A 83 7.41 6.39 3.72
N ARG A 84 8.19 7.46 3.96
CA ARG A 84 7.71 8.83 3.80
C ARG A 84 7.33 9.15 2.35
N ARG A 85 8.18 8.80 1.38
CA ARG A 85 7.90 9.07 -0.04
C ARG A 85 6.70 8.26 -0.54
N PHE A 86 6.62 6.99 -0.16
CA PHE A 86 5.51 6.11 -0.50
C PHE A 86 4.20 6.63 0.08
N MET A 87 4.20 7.04 1.36
CA MET A 87 3.02 7.63 2.00
C MET A 87 2.55 8.91 1.30
N VAL A 88 3.45 9.83 0.95
CA VAL A 88 3.10 11.03 0.17
C VAL A 88 2.51 10.65 -1.19
N ALA A 89 3.11 9.68 -1.88
CA ALA A 89 2.57 9.18 -3.14
C ALA A 89 1.19 8.51 -2.97
N SER A 90 0.92 7.81 -1.85
CA SER A 90 -0.39 7.22 -1.54
C SER A 90 -1.47 8.26 -1.36
N PHE A 91 -1.20 9.33 -0.61
CA PHE A 91 -2.16 10.43 -0.49
C PHE A 91 -2.35 11.17 -1.81
N ALA A 92 -1.29 11.39 -2.59
CA ALA A 92 -1.39 11.99 -3.92
C ALA A 92 -2.23 11.12 -4.87
N TYR A 93 -2.06 9.80 -4.83
CA TYR A 93 -2.85 8.84 -5.61
C TYR A 93 -4.34 8.95 -5.29
N VAL A 94 -4.71 8.87 -4.02
CA VAL A 94 -6.11 8.91 -3.60
C VAL A 94 -6.74 10.27 -3.93
N ALA A 95 -6.03 11.37 -3.68
CA ALA A 95 -6.50 12.71 -4.04
C ALA A 95 -6.72 12.85 -5.56
N ALA A 96 -5.76 12.40 -6.37
CA ALA A 96 -5.86 12.45 -7.83
C ALA A 96 -6.99 11.56 -8.36
N LEU A 97 -7.17 10.36 -7.80
CA LEU A 97 -8.23 9.44 -8.18
C LEU A 97 -9.62 9.99 -7.83
N MET A 98 -9.79 10.50 -6.60
CA MET A 98 -11.03 11.12 -6.17
C MET A 98 -11.35 12.36 -7.01
N GLY A 99 -10.34 13.19 -7.28
CA GLY A 99 -10.47 14.36 -8.16
C GLY A 99 -10.88 13.96 -9.58
N ALA A 100 -10.27 12.91 -10.14
CA ALA A 100 -10.61 12.39 -11.45
C ALA A 100 -12.07 11.91 -11.52
N ILE A 101 -12.50 11.09 -10.56
CA ILE A 101 -13.87 10.58 -10.48
C ILE A 101 -14.87 11.73 -10.28
N TRP A 102 -14.53 12.73 -9.48
CA TRP A 102 -15.41 13.86 -9.24
C TRP A 102 -15.56 14.74 -10.48
N LEU A 103 -14.44 15.07 -11.16
CA LEU A 103 -14.46 15.84 -12.40
C LEU A 103 -15.35 15.17 -13.46
N THR A 104 -15.19 13.86 -13.68
CA THR A 104 -15.99 13.15 -14.69
C THR A 104 -17.47 13.05 -14.35
N LYS A 105 -17.88 13.29 -13.09
CA LYS A 105 -19.29 13.34 -12.67
C LYS A 105 -19.94 14.71 -12.87
N ILE A 106 -19.18 15.80 -12.75
CA ILE A 106 -19.73 17.16 -12.80
C ILE A 106 -19.91 17.69 -14.23
N GLY A 107 -19.26 17.08 -15.23
CA GLY A 107 -19.41 17.53 -16.61
C GLY A 107 -18.71 16.63 -17.62
N SER A 108 -19.01 16.90 -18.89
CA SER A 108 -18.30 16.33 -20.03
C SER A 108 -17.15 17.25 -20.46
N TYR A 109 -16.02 16.65 -20.81
CA TYR A 109 -14.84 17.39 -21.26
C TYR A 109 -14.42 16.95 -22.66
N SER A 110 -13.55 17.73 -23.29
CA SER A 110 -12.89 17.31 -24.53
C SER A 110 -11.99 16.09 -24.31
N ALA A 111 -11.73 15.31 -25.36
CA ALA A 111 -10.88 14.12 -25.29
C ALA A 111 -9.47 14.37 -24.69
N PRO A 112 -8.75 15.46 -25.03
CA PRO A 112 -7.46 15.76 -24.40
C PRO A 112 -7.54 15.95 -22.88
N VAL A 113 -8.63 16.52 -22.38
CA VAL A 113 -8.83 16.72 -20.94
C VAL A 113 -9.07 15.39 -20.23
N TYR A 114 -9.81 14.46 -20.83
CA TYR A 114 -9.97 13.11 -20.28
C TYR A 114 -8.64 12.35 -20.19
N VAL A 115 -7.73 12.54 -21.16
CA VAL A 115 -6.38 11.97 -21.10
C VAL A 115 -5.62 12.50 -19.88
N LEU A 116 -5.65 13.82 -19.64
CA LEU A 116 -5.01 14.42 -18.45
C LEU A 116 -5.63 13.91 -17.15
N ILE A 117 -6.96 13.79 -17.08
CA ILE A 117 -7.69 13.26 -15.93
C ILE A 117 -7.29 11.80 -15.66
N ALA A 118 -7.15 10.98 -16.70
CA ALA A 118 -6.75 9.57 -16.56
C ALA A 118 -5.29 9.39 -16.12
N ILE A 119 -4.38 10.25 -16.61
CA ILE A 119 -2.95 10.23 -16.25
C ILE A 119 -2.71 10.70 -14.82
N ALA A 120 -3.52 11.64 -14.32
CA ALA A 120 -3.34 12.24 -13.00
C ALA A 120 -3.17 11.21 -11.85
N PRO A 121 -4.02 10.18 -11.69
CA PRO A 121 -3.81 9.13 -10.68
C PRO A 121 -2.70 8.13 -11.05
N SER A 122 -2.33 7.99 -12.32
CA SER A 122 -1.23 7.11 -12.73
C SER A 122 0.13 7.62 -12.29
N LEU A 123 0.34 8.95 -12.27
CA LEU A 123 1.62 9.56 -11.87
C LEU A 123 2.04 9.20 -10.43
N PRO A 124 1.18 9.31 -9.41
CA PRO A 124 1.47 8.83 -8.06
C PRO A 124 1.83 7.34 -7.98
N ILE A 125 1.20 6.47 -8.78
CA ILE A 125 1.57 5.04 -8.82
C ILE A 125 2.99 4.87 -9.37
N LEU A 126 3.34 5.59 -10.45
CA LEU A 126 4.71 5.58 -10.98
C LEU A 126 5.72 6.09 -9.95
N LEU A 127 5.34 7.10 -9.16
CA LEU A 127 6.16 7.57 -8.04
C LEU A 127 6.33 6.47 -6.99
N MET A 128 5.30 5.70 -6.62
CA MET A 128 5.45 4.57 -5.70
C MET A 128 6.43 3.52 -6.23
N ILE A 129 6.33 3.15 -7.50
CA ILE A 129 7.26 2.20 -8.13
C ILE A 129 8.69 2.77 -8.09
N TRP A 130 8.86 4.04 -8.46
CA TRP A 130 10.13 4.73 -8.37
C TRP A 130 10.68 4.77 -6.93
N THR A 131 9.84 4.96 -5.92
CA THR A 131 10.30 4.93 -4.51
C THR A 131 10.86 3.58 -4.11
N MET A 132 10.30 2.48 -4.61
CA MET A 132 10.85 1.14 -4.39
C MET A 132 12.20 0.97 -5.08
N ALA A 133 12.34 1.41 -6.33
CA ALA A 133 13.63 1.41 -7.02
C ALA A 133 14.68 2.24 -6.26
N ARG A 134 14.26 3.39 -5.71
CA ARG A 134 15.12 4.28 -4.94
C ARG A 134 15.52 3.67 -3.58
N LEU A 135 14.63 2.93 -2.92
CA LEU A 135 14.95 2.17 -1.71
C LEU A 135 16.13 1.22 -1.97
N LEU A 136 16.09 0.47 -3.07
CA LEU A 136 17.16 -0.50 -3.40
C LEU A 136 18.52 0.18 -3.62
N GLN A 137 18.54 1.38 -4.19
CA GLN A 137 19.76 2.17 -4.38
C GLN A 137 20.27 2.80 -3.09
N GLU A 138 19.37 3.29 -2.25
CA GLU A 138 19.73 3.98 -1.00
C GLU A 138 20.10 3.01 0.12
N GLU A 139 19.59 1.78 0.08
CA GLU A 139 19.88 0.76 1.09
C GLU A 139 21.37 0.39 1.05
N GLN A 140 22.07 0.54 2.17
CA GLN A 140 23.52 0.29 2.26
C GLN A 140 23.81 -1.15 2.66
N ASP A 141 22.89 -1.79 3.38
CA ASP A 141 23.01 -3.17 3.79
C ASP A 141 22.63 -4.11 2.63
N GLU A 142 23.62 -4.87 2.13
CA GLU A 142 23.41 -5.82 1.02
C GLU A 142 22.40 -6.92 1.35
N TYR A 143 22.33 -7.35 2.62
CA TYR A 143 21.36 -8.33 3.05
C TYR A 143 19.94 -7.77 2.97
N LEU A 144 19.69 -6.58 3.52
CA LEU A 144 18.39 -5.92 3.43
C LEU A 144 17.99 -5.63 1.98
N ARG A 145 18.93 -5.13 1.16
CA ARG A 145 18.71 -4.92 -0.28
C ARG A 145 18.29 -6.22 -0.97
N SER A 146 18.99 -7.33 -0.71
CA SER A 146 18.67 -8.63 -1.29
C SER A 146 17.29 -9.14 -0.85
N GLN A 147 16.90 -8.88 0.40
CA GLN A 147 15.57 -9.18 0.93
C GLN A 147 14.50 -8.39 0.17
N HIS A 148 14.67 -7.08 0.04
CA HIS A 148 13.73 -6.22 -0.68
C HIS A 148 13.57 -6.66 -2.16
N ILE A 149 14.66 -7.01 -2.83
CA ILE A 149 14.62 -7.55 -4.20
C ILE A 149 13.81 -8.84 -4.25
N ARG A 150 14.07 -9.79 -3.34
CA ARG A 150 13.34 -11.06 -3.28
C ARG A 150 11.83 -10.83 -3.08
N HIS A 151 11.46 -9.94 -2.17
CA HIS A 151 10.06 -9.60 -1.92
C HIS A 151 9.40 -8.96 -3.14
N ALA A 152 10.08 -8.04 -3.82
CA ALA A 152 9.58 -7.42 -5.05
C ALA A 152 9.42 -8.44 -6.19
N LEU A 153 10.34 -9.39 -6.32
CA LEU A 153 10.25 -10.47 -7.32
C LEU A 153 9.07 -11.41 -7.04
N VAL A 154 8.86 -11.82 -5.78
CA VAL A 154 7.70 -12.63 -5.40
C VAL A 154 6.40 -11.89 -5.67
N ALA A 155 6.32 -10.61 -5.31
CA ALA A 155 5.15 -9.77 -5.59
C ALA A 155 4.86 -9.64 -7.09
N THR A 156 5.91 -9.45 -7.88
CA THR A 156 5.81 -9.34 -9.35
C THR A 156 5.38 -10.65 -9.98
N GLY A 157 5.99 -11.77 -9.60
CA GLY A 157 5.59 -13.10 -10.05
C GLY A 157 4.14 -13.44 -9.68
N PHE A 158 3.73 -13.10 -8.46
CA PHE A 158 2.34 -13.23 -8.02
C PHE A 158 1.38 -12.45 -8.92
N VAL A 159 1.65 -11.17 -9.16
CA VAL A 159 0.77 -10.34 -10.01
C VAL A 159 0.77 -10.79 -11.47
N LEU A 160 1.92 -11.17 -12.03
CA LEU A 160 1.99 -11.68 -13.40
C LEU A 160 1.13 -12.93 -13.56
N ALA A 161 1.23 -13.88 -12.62
CA ALA A 161 0.41 -15.08 -12.62
C ALA A 161 -1.09 -14.75 -12.42
N ALA A 162 -1.42 -13.98 -11.39
CA ALA A 162 -2.80 -13.64 -11.06
C ALA A 162 -3.51 -12.86 -12.18
N ALA A 163 -2.85 -11.84 -12.75
CA ALA A 163 -3.41 -11.04 -13.83
C ALA A 163 -3.56 -11.85 -15.13
N THR A 164 -2.60 -12.73 -15.44
CA THR A 164 -2.69 -13.60 -16.62
C THR A 164 -3.84 -14.60 -16.49
N ILE A 165 -3.96 -15.26 -15.34
CA ILE A 165 -5.07 -16.18 -15.07
C ILE A 165 -6.41 -15.44 -15.14
N TRP A 166 -6.52 -14.28 -14.49
CA TRP A 166 -7.74 -13.47 -14.52
C TRP A 166 -8.09 -13.03 -15.94
N GLY A 167 -7.11 -12.56 -16.72
CA GLY A 167 -7.31 -12.13 -18.10
C GLY A 167 -7.81 -13.27 -19.00
N PHE A 168 -7.31 -14.49 -18.84
CA PHE A 168 -7.87 -15.65 -19.55
C PHE A 168 -9.29 -15.99 -19.11
N LEU A 169 -9.56 -15.97 -17.80
CA LEU A 169 -10.91 -16.20 -17.30
C LEU A 169 -11.90 -15.16 -17.82
N GLU A 170 -11.49 -13.90 -17.93
CA GLU A 170 -12.29 -12.82 -18.51
C GLU A 170 -12.52 -13.04 -20.00
N GLN A 171 -11.48 -13.40 -20.75
CA GLN A 171 -11.57 -13.71 -22.19
C GLN A 171 -12.57 -14.84 -22.50
N PHE A 172 -12.72 -15.81 -21.60
CA PHE A 172 -13.68 -16.90 -21.72
C PHE A 172 -15.02 -16.63 -21.02
N ASN A 173 -15.28 -15.40 -20.56
CA ASN A 173 -16.49 -14.98 -19.85
C ASN A 173 -16.78 -15.79 -18.56
N VAL A 174 -15.74 -16.31 -17.89
CA VAL A 174 -15.87 -17.06 -16.63
C VAL A 174 -15.97 -16.15 -15.42
N VAL A 175 -15.31 -14.98 -15.47
CA VAL A 175 -15.29 -13.97 -14.40
C VAL A 175 -15.64 -12.58 -14.95
N PRO A 176 -16.14 -11.65 -14.12
CA PRO A 176 -16.43 -10.28 -14.55
C PRO A 176 -15.16 -9.49 -14.89
N HIS A 177 -15.32 -8.46 -15.72
CA HIS A 177 -14.26 -7.50 -16.04
C HIS A 177 -13.73 -6.84 -14.76
N MET A 178 -12.41 -6.93 -14.56
CA MET A 178 -11.75 -6.26 -13.43
C MET A 178 -10.97 -5.05 -13.91
N PRO A 179 -11.21 -3.85 -13.32
CA PRO A 179 -10.45 -2.66 -13.70
C PRO A 179 -8.94 -2.85 -13.50
N SER A 180 -8.15 -2.55 -14.53
CA SER A 180 -6.71 -2.83 -14.54
C SER A 180 -5.90 -2.09 -13.47
N TYR A 181 -6.44 -1.02 -12.88
CA TYR A 181 -5.77 -0.34 -11.77
C TYR A 181 -5.62 -1.22 -10.50
N TRP A 182 -6.37 -2.33 -10.39
CA TRP A 182 -6.24 -3.33 -9.31
C TRP A 182 -4.92 -4.10 -9.32
N VAL A 183 -4.20 -4.08 -10.43
CA VAL A 183 -2.88 -4.72 -10.56
C VAL A 183 -1.89 -4.20 -9.52
N PHE A 184 -1.89 -2.89 -9.26
CA PHE A 184 -0.96 -2.30 -8.29
C PHE A 184 -1.30 -2.67 -6.82
N PRO A 185 -2.55 -2.57 -6.34
CA PRO A 185 -2.95 -3.11 -5.05
C PRO A 185 -2.63 -4.60 -4.89
N ALA A 186 -2.89 -5.43 -5.92
CA ALA A 186 -2.54 -6.85 -5.89
C ALA A 186 -1.03 -7.05 -5.72
N TRP A 187 -0.21 -6.24 -6.39
CA TRP A 187 1.25 -6.28 -6.25
C TRP A 187 1.68 -5.92 -4.82
N ALA A 188 1.09 -4.87 -4.24
CA ALA A 188 1.37 -4.45 -2.87
C ALA A 188 0.98 -5.54 -1.84
N ILE A 189 -0.12 -6.26 -2.05
CA ILE A 189 -0.52 -7.41 -1.23
C ILE A 189 0.53 -8.53 -1.34
N GLY A 190 0.97 -8.87 -2.56
CA GLY A 190 2.04 -9.84 -2.77
C GLY A 190 3.34 -9.45 -2.07
N LEU A 191 3.70 -8.17 -2.09
CA LEU A 191 4.86 -7.63 -1.39
C LEU A 191 4.75 -7.85 0.13
N GLY A 192 3.65 -7.43 0.75
CA GLY A 192 3.41 -7.60 2.18
C GLY A 192 3.33 -9.07 2.60
N GLY A 193 2.62 -9.90 1.82
CA GLY A 193 2.52 -11.34 2.07
C GLY A 193 3.88 -12.03 2.04
N SER A 194 4.74 -11.67 1.09
CA SER A 194 6.10 -12.24 1.01
C SER A 194 6.97 -11.86 2.21
N GLN A 195 6.80 -10.67 2.78
CA GLN A 195 7.52 -10.21 3.97
C GLN A 195 7.06 -10.92 5.24
N ILE A 196 5.77 -11.25 5.34
CA ILE A 196 5.24 -12.04 6.45
C ILE A 196 5.76 -13.48 6.35
N TRP A 197 5.72 -14.05 5.15
CA TRP A 197 6.18 -15.41 4.89
C TRP A 197 7.67 -15.63 5.22
N SER A 198 8.54 -14.67 4.89
CA SER A 198 9.96 -14.77 5.24
C SER A 198 10.19 -14.78 6.75
N LYS A 199 9.41 -14.01 7.51
CA LYS A 199 9.47 -13.97 8.98
C LYS A 199 8.95 -15.23 9.66
N LEU A 200 8.11 -16.02 8.99
CA LEU A 200 7.60 -17.29 9.52
C LEU A 200 8.56 -18.47 9.28
N ARG A 201 9.50 -18.32 8.33
CA ARG A 201 10.44 -19.38 7.92
C ARG A 201 11.87 -19.16 8.41
N GLY A 202 12.21 -17.96 8.87
CA GLY A 202 13.49 -17.65 9.52
C GLY A 202 13.33 -17.64 11.03
#